data_AF-A0A3D5HP78-F1
#
_entry.id   AF-A0A3D5HP78-F1
#
_cell.length_a   1.000
_cell.length_b   1.000
_cell.length_c   1.000
_cell.angle_alpha   90.00
_cell.angle_beta   90.00
_cell.angle_gamma   90.00
#
_symmetry.space_group_name_H-M   'P 1'
#
loop_
_entity.id
_entity.type
_entity.pdbx_description
1 polymer ?
#
loop_
_entity_poly.entity_id
_entity_poly.type
_entity_poly.pdbx_seq_one_letter_code
_entity_poly.pdbx_strand_id
1 'polypeptide(L)'
;MNKFNMYIAKGLLFSFVFLILLSCGSSKDAVMTMASNEYKPLENSLLWKIEGNGSVASSYLYGTIHMIKADDFFLPSGTMSAIDAADQVVFEIDMNQMSDMGTMMGLMSKAFMKDGMTISDLLNAVEYKLLESKFEKLGLPMMMLERIKPAFLTVFAYDIDPSGMQSGSIKSYEMEFFEMANNSNKPVSGLETIEFQMSVFDSISYEDQAKMLVDALKAGDSENDDFKVMTDMYLSQNINAMVEMIDE
;
A
#
# COMPACT_ATOMS: atom_id res chain seq x y z
N MET A 1 22.60 -71.93 47.82
CA MET A 1 24.08 -72.10 47.81
C MET A 1 24.55 -72.25 46.38
N ASN A 2 25.70 -71.64 46.10
CA ASN A 2 26.64 -71.91 45.01
C ASN A 2 26.45 -71.25 43.64
N LYS A 3 27.10 -70.09 43.51
CA LYS A 3 28.31 -69.87 42.69
C LYS A 3 28.37 -70.65 41.37
N PHE A 4 28.09 -70.00 40.24
CA PHE A 4 28.92 -70.15 39.03
C PHE A 4 28.60 -69.07 37.98
N ASN A 5 29.09 -67.86 38.22
CA ASN A 5 29.12 -66.82 37.20
C ASN A 5 30.47 -66.92 36.48
N MET A 6 30.68 -67.88 35.56
CA MET A 6 31.98 -67.92 34.85
C MET A 6 32.03 -68.79 33.57
N TYR A 7 31.07 -68.67 32.66
CA TYR A 7 31.35 -68.92 31.23
C TYR A 7 30.62 -67.87 30.38
N ILE A 8 31.18 -66.67 30.47
CA ILE A 8 31.25 -65.71 29.37
C ILE A 8 31.65 -66.43 28.08
N ALA A 9 31.05 -65.98 26.99
CA ALA A 9 31.57 -66.02 25.63
C ALA A 9 31.91 -67.38 25.05
N LYS A 10 30.97 -67.91 24.26
CA LYS A 10 31.16 -68.46 22.90
C LYS A 10 29.93 -69.32 22.61
N GLY A 11 28.89 -68.75 22.01
CA GLY A 11 27.75 -69.61 21.64
C GLY A 11 26.53 -68.98 21.00
N LEU A 12 26.28 -67.67 21.13
CA LEU A 12 25.09 -67.05 20.52
C LEU A 12 25.43 -65.68 19.89
N LEU A 13 26.61 -65.58 19.29
CA LEU A 13 27.01 -64.46 18.43
C LEU A 13 26.53 -64.65 16.97
N PHE A 14 25.50 -65.49 16.76
CA PHE A 14 24.99 -65.86 15.43
C PHE A 14 23.45 -65.88 15.36
N SER A 15 22.79 -65.05 16.15
CA SER A 15 21.32 -64.90 16.09
C SER A 15 20.84 -63.45 16.25
N PHE A 16 21.67 -62.47 15.85
CA PHE A 16 21.34 -61.05 15.99
C PHE A 16 21.53 -60.23 14.70
N VAL A 17 21.63 -60.87 13.52
CA VAL A 17 21.87 -60.18 12.24
C VAL A 17 20.76 -60.38 11.19
N PHE A 18 19.67 -61.09 11.51
CA PHE A 18 18.60 -61.35 10.51
C PHE A 18 17.18 -60.95 10.94
N LEU A 19 17.05 -59.88 11.74
CA LEU A 19 15.75 -59.35 12.16
C LEU A 19 15.70 -57.81 12.20
N ILE A 20 16.42 -57.15 11.28
CA ILE A 20 16.37 -55.68 11.09
C ILE A 20 16.21 -55.31 9.61
N LEU A 21 15.23 -55.89 8.89
CA LEU A 21 14.98 -55.48 7.50
C LEU A 21 13.51 -55.39 7.05
N LEU A 22 12.50 -55.44 7.93
CA LEU A 22 11.11 -55.24 7.50
C LEU A 22 10.24 -54.57 8.58
N SER A 23 10.44 -53.27 8.84
CA SER A 23 9.38 -52.38 9.33
C SER A 23 9.77 -50.91 9.23
N CYS A 24 10.32 -50.50 8.09
CA CYS A 24 10.46 -49.09 7.73
C CYS A 24 9.48 -48.84 6.56
N GLY A 25 8.23 -48.56 6.89
CA GLY A 25 7.18 -48.41 5.89
C GLY A 25 5.81 -48.18 6.50
N SER A 26 5.65 -47.12 7.30
CA SER A 26 4.34 -46.43 7.45
C SER A 26 4.43 -45.09 8.20
N SER A 27 5.48 -44.30 7.96
CA SER A 27 5.52 -42.90 8.43
C SER A 27 5.35 -41.89 7.30
N LYS A 28 5.13 -42.34 6.05
CA LYS A 28 4.87 -41.45 4.90
C LYS A 28 3.42 -41.00 4.80
N ASP A 29 2.47 -41.75 5.35
CA ASP A 29 1.04 -41.38 5.27
C ASP A 29 0.62 -40.36 6.33
N ALA A 30 1.37 -40.26 7.45
CA ALA A 30 1.10 -39.28 8.51
C ALA A 30 1.68 -37.88 8.24
N VAL A 31 2.49 -37.71 7.19
CA VAL A 31 3.08 -36.42 6.79
C VAL A 31 2.30 -35.75 5.65
N MET A 32 1.36 -36.47 5.02
CA MET A 32 0.57 -35.99 3.88
C MET A 32 -0.78 -35.34 4.24
N THR A 33 -1.09 -35.15 5.54
CA THR A 33 -2.34 -34.48 5.95
C THR A 33 -2.10 -33.22 6.78
N MET A 34 -1.00 -32.50 6.52
CA MET A 34 -1.07 -31.06 6.68
C MET A 34 -1.83 -30.59 5.45
N ALA A 35 -3.13 -30.30 5.62
CA ALA A 35 -3.86 -29.56 4.62
C ALA A 35 -2.98 -28.37 4.23
N SER A 36 -2.41 -28.40 3.03
CA SER A 36 -2.00 -27.17 2.38
C SER A 36 -3.29 -26.36 2.35
N ASN A 37 -3.41 -25.39 3.26
CA ASN A 37 -4.37 -24.31 3.10
C ASN A 37 -3.90 -23.61 1.82
N GLU A 38 -4.32 -24.16 0.68
CA GLU A 38 -4.18 -23.54 -0.61
C GLU A 38 -4.89 -22.21 -0.44
N TYR A 39 -4.10 -21.13 -0.44
CA TYR A 39 -4.63 -19.79 -0.36
C TYR A 39 -5.62 -19.64 -1.50
N LYS A 40 -6.91 -19.57 -1.18
CA LYS A 40 -7.94 -19.23 -2.13
C LYS A 40 -8.05 -17.72 -2.12
N PRO A 41 -7.69 -17.03 -3.22
CA PRO A 41 -7.92 -15.61 -3.32
C PRO A 41 -9.39 -15.34 -3.05
N LEU A 42 -9.66 -14.37 -2.20
CA LEU A 42 -11.01 -13.88 -1.98
C LEU A 42 -11.45 -13.10 -3.23
N GLU A 43 -12.75 -12.88 -3.37
CA GLU A 43 -13.28 -12.06 -4.45
C GLU A 43 -12.75 -10.62 -4.37
N ASN A 44 -12.71 -9.94 -5.52
CA ASN A 44 -12.32 -8.53 -5.60
C ASN A 44 -13.14 -7.67 -4.65
N SER A 45 -12.47 -7.01 -3.71
CA SER A 45 -13.09 -6.13 -2.73
C SER A 45 -12.13 -5.04 -2.30
N LEU A 46 -12.67 -3.83 -2.13
CA LEU A 46 -11.96 -2.74 -1.45
C LEU A 46 -12.15 -2.78 0.06
N LEU A 47 -13.23 -3.39 0.54
CA LEU A 47 -13.56 -3.49 1.96
C LEU A 47 -13.36 -4.91 2.48
N TRP A 48 -12.52 -5.04 3.49
CA TRP A 48 -12.19 -6.31 4.14
C TRP A 48 -12.60 -6.25 5.60
N LYS A 49 -13.26 -7.31 6.08
CA LYS A 49 -13.49 -7.52 7.51
C LYS A 49 -12.38 -8.42 8.05
N ILE A 50 -11.70 -7.96 9.09
CA ILE A 50 -10.65 -8.69 9.77
C ILE A 50 -11.24 -9.19 11.08
N GLU A 51 -11.31 -10.50 11.26
CA GLU A 51 -11.85 -11.14 12.46
C GLU A 51 -10.81 -12.08 13.06
N GLY A 52 -10.56 -11.94 14.36
CA GLY A 52 -9.73 -12.88 15.11
C GLY A 52 -10.54 -14.09 15.60
N ASN A 53 -9.86 -15.09 16.17
CA ASN A 53 -10.48 -16.24 16.85
C ASN A 53 -11.10 -15.87 18.22
N GLY A 54 -11.81 -14.74 18.29
CA GLY A 54 -12.52 -14.27 19.49
C GLY A 54 -11.69 -13.51 20.53
N SER A 55 -10.37 -13.35 20.32
CA SER A 55 -9.50 -12.56 21.23
C SER A 55 -9.22 -11.14 20.74
N VAL A 56 -9.61 -10.81 19.50
CA VAL A 56 -9.44 -9.48 18.90
C VAL A 56 -10.80 -9.07 18.37
N ALA A 57 -11.23 -7.85 18.69
CA ALA A 57 -12.46 -7.28 18.13
C ALA A 57 -12.35 -7.21 16.60
N SER A 58 -13.47 -7.44 15.91
CA SER A 58 -13.47 -7.34 14.44
C SER A 58 -13.11 -5.92 14.02
N SER A 59 -12.22 -5.79 13.04
CA SER A 59 -11.87 -4.52 12.42
C SER A 59 -12.18 -4.56 10.92
N TYR A 60 -12.10 -3.41 10.26
CA TYR A 60 -12.30 -3.29 8.83
C TYR A 60 -11.10 -2.59 8.21
N LEU A 61 -10.68 -3.05 7.03
CA LEU A 61 -9.65 -2.42 6.22
C LEU A 61 -10.26 -2.03 4.88
N TYR A 62 -10.13 -0.76 4.51
CA TYR A 62 -10.63 -0.23 3.25
C TYR A 62 -9.44 0.28 2.41
N GLY A 63 -9.30 -0.21 1.18
CA GLY A 63 -8.29 0.30 0.25
C GLY A 63 -8.78 1.54 -0.50
N THR A 64 -8.06 2.65 -0.41
CA THR A 64 -8.40 3.90 -1.11
C THR A 64 -7.46 4.16 -2.29
N ILE A 65 -8.01 4.78 -3.33
CA ILE A 65 -7.24 5.67 -4.19
C ILE A 65 -7.45 7.08 -3.63
N HIS A 66 -6.39 7.88 -3.51
CA HIS A 66 -6.48 9.16 -2.80
C HIS A 66 -7.51 10.13 -3.41
N MET A 67 -7.59 10.16 -4.74
CA MET A 67 -8.46 11.05 -5.48
C MET A 67 -9.09 10.33 -6.67
N ILE A 68 -10.33 10.68 -6.96
CA ILE A 68 -11.10 10.12 -8.07
C ILE A 68 -12.04 11.18 -8.64
N LYS A 69 -12.44 11.05 -9.91
CA LYS A 69 -13.50 11.89 -10.48
C LYS A 69 -14.80 11.67 -9.70
N ALA A 70 -15.54 12.75 -9.49
CA ALA A 70 -16.77 12.69 -8.70
C ALA A 70 -17.81 11.71 -9.27
N ASP A 71 -17.88 11.57 -10.59
CA ASP A 71 -18.77 10.62 -11.28
C ASP A 71 -18.37 9.15 -11.07
N ASP A 72 -17.10 8.91 -10.75
CA ASP A 72 -16.53 7.57 -10.51
C ASP A 72 -16.46 7.23 -9.01
N PHE A 73 -16.71 8.20 -8.12
CA PHE A 73 -16.71 7.96 -6.68
C PHE A 73 -17.83 7.01 -6.27
N PHE A 74 -17.48 5.93 -5.58
CA PHE A 74 -18.42 4.95 -5.09
C PHE A 74 -17.99 4.37 -3.73
N LEU A 75 -18.97 3.86 -2.98
CA LEU A 75 -18.73 3.08 -1.78
C LEU A 75 -19.23 1.64 -2.01
N PRO A 76 -18.36 0.62 -1.90
CA PRO A 76 -18.76 -0.78 -1.90
C PRO A 76 -19.87 -1.07 -0.88
N SER A 77 -20.69 -2.06 -1.17
CA SER A 77 -21.73 -2.52 -0.26
C SER A 77 -21.15 -2.89 1.10
N GLY A 78 -21.81 -2.44 2.18
CA GLY A 78 -21.37 -2.72 3.55
C GLY A 78 -20.41 -1.67 4.13
N THR A 79 -19.88 -0.75 3.33
CA THR A 79 -18.99 0.33 3.81
C THR A 79 -19.64 1.16 4.92
N MET A 80 -20.87 1.62 4.72
CA MET A 80 -21.59 2.38 5.76
C MET A 80 -21.83 1.56 7.03
N SER A 81 -22.18 0.28 6.88
CA SER A 81 -22.37 -0.61 8.04
C SER A 81 -21.06 -0.86 8.80
N ALA A 82 -19.93 -0.94 8.09
CA ALA A 82 -18.62 -1.07 8.68
C ALA A 82 -18.23 0.22 9.46
N ILE A 83 -18.44 1.39 8.86
CA ILE A 83 -18.25 2.68 9.53
C ILE A 83 -19.12 2.73 10.79
N ASP A 84 -20.43 2.48 10.68
CA ASP A 84 -21.38 2.52 11.79
C ASP A 84 -20.97 1.58 12.94
N ALA A 85 -20.54 0.36 12.61
CA ALA A 85 -20.12 -0.64 13.57
C ALA A 85 -18.74 -0.37 14.20
N ALA A 86 -17.89 0.44 13.57
CA ALA A 86 -16.56 0.74 14.07
C ALA A 86 -16.61 1.75 15.21
N ASP A 87 -15.84 1.51 16.28
CA ASP A 87 -15.72 2.43 17.40
C ASP A 87 -14.88 3.68 17.06
N GLN A 88 -14.03 3.59 16.02
CA GLN A 88 -13.09 4.63 15.60
C GLN A 88 -12.71 4.43 14.13
N VAL A 89 -12.40 5.52 13.43
CA VAL A 89 -11.84 5.48 12.06
C VAL A 89 -10.36 5.83 12.14
N VAL A 90 -9.51 5.02 11.52
CA VAL A 90 -8.05 5.22 11.52
C VAL A 90 -7.57 5.37 10.08
N PHE A 91 -6.84 6.44 9.81
CA PHE A 91 -6.24 6.75 8.51
C PHE A 91 -4.72 6.49 8.55
N GLU A 92 -4.03 6.67 7.43
CA GLU A 92 -2.56 6.64 7.40
C GLU A 92 -1.97 7.71 8.32
N ILE A 93 -2.43 8.96 8.20
CA ILE A 93 -2.08 10.06 9.10
C ILE A 93 -3.33 10.57 9.83
N ASP A 94 -3.15 11.20 10.99
CA ASP A 94 -4.27 11.77 11.72
C ASP A 94 -4.84 12.98 10.98
N MET A 95 -5.99 12.79 10.33
CA MET A 95 -6.68 13.82 9.55
C MET A 95 -7.06 15.04 10.38
N ASN A 96 -7.17 14.93 11.72
CA ASN A 96 -7.38 16.10 12.57
C ASN A 96 -6.19 17.07 12.51
N GLN A 97 -4.97 16.57 12.34
CA GLN A 97 -3.76 17.41 12.24
C GLN A 97 -3.72 18.19 10.93
N MET A 98 -4.38 17.69 9.87
CA MET A 98 -4.46 18.39 8.58
C MET A 98 -5.30 19.66 8.65
N SER A 99 -6.17 19.80 9.66
CA SER A 99 -6.92 21.03 9.92
C SER A 99 -6.08 22.10 10.64
N ASP A 100 -4.94 21.74 11.21
CA ASP A 100 -4.04 22.66 11.90
C ASP A 100 -3.13 23.39 10.90
N MET A 101 -3.20 24.72 10.92
CA MET A 101 -2.43 25.55 9.99
C MET A 101 -0.92 25.44 10.19
N GLY A 102 -0.46 25.22 11.43
CA GLY A 102 0.96 25.04 11.73
C GLY A 102 1.51 23.76 11.10
N THR A 103 0.75 22.68 11.22
CA THR A 103 1.04 21.38 10.62
C THR A 103 1.06 21.48 9.09
N MET A 104 0.04 22.11 8.49
CA MET A 104 -0.01 22.34 7.04
C MET A 104 1.21 23.14 6.55
N MET A 105 1.58 24.23 7.23
CA MET A 105 2.78 25.00 6.88
C MET A 105 4.07 24.19 7.04
N GLY A 106 4.17 23.37 8.09
CA GLY A 106 5.28 22.45 8.30
C GLY A 106 5.41 21.45 7.15
N LEU A 107 4.30 20.85 6.72
CA LEU A 107 4.25 19.95 5.57
C LEU A 107 4.67 20.66 4.28
N MET A 108 4.11 21.84 4.00
CA MET A 108 4.49 22.62 2.82
C MET A 108 5.99 22.92 2.80
N SER A 109 6.59 23.26 3.94
CA SER A 109 8.04 23.49 4.01
C SER A 109 8.86 22.24 3.67
N LYS A 110 8.35 21.05 4.02
CA LYS A 110 8.99 19.75 3.73
C LYS A 110 8.78 19.32 2.28
N ALA A 111 7.80 19.85 1.56
CA ALA A 111 7.60 19.57 0.14
C ALA A 111 8.70 20.21 -0.75
N PHE A 112 9.44 21.20 -0.23
CA PHE A 112 10.54 21.83 -0.97
C PHE A 112 11.85 21.05 -0.89
N MET A 113 12.60 21.06 -1.98
CA MET A 113 13.98 20.58 -2.05
C MET A 113 14.90 21.44 -1.19
N LYS A 114 15.93 20.79 -0.66
CA LYS A 114 16.95 21.38 0.20
C LYS A 114 18.07 22.01 -0.63
N ASP A 115 18.92 22.80 0.03
CA ASP A 115 20.17 23.35 -0.51
C ASP A 115 20.04 24.21 -1.78
N GLY A 116 18.84 24.73 -2.04
CA GLY A 116 18.56 25.59 -3.19
C GLY A 116 18.46 24.83 -4.51
N MET A 117 18.46 23.50 -4.49
CA MET A 117 18.26 22.67 -5.67
C MET A 117 16.91 22.98 -6.33
N THR A 118 16.89 22.86 -7.65
CA THR A 118 15.75 23.12 -8.51
C THR A 118 15.46 21.96 -9.45
N ILE A 119 14.26 21.93 -10.03
CA ILE A 119 13.89 20.93 -11.03
C ILE A 119 14.78 21.08 -12.27
N SER A 120 15.16 22.32 -12.61
CA SER A 120 16.14 22.63 -13.65
C SER A 120 17.52 21.98 -13.43
N ASP A 121 17.91 21.69 -12.18
CA ASP A 121 19.16 20.98 -11.88
C ASP A 121 19.06 19.46 -12.11
N LEU A 122 17.84 18.91 -12.09
CA LEU A 122 17.56 17.48 -12.13
C LEU A 122 17.16 16.97 -13.51
N LEU A 123 16.55 17.82 -14.33
CA LEU A 123 16.00 17.47 -15.64
C LEU A 123 16.87 17.99 -16.78
N ASN A 124 16.98 17.21 -17.86
CA ASN A 124 17.55 17.74 -19.09
C ASN A 124 16.56 18.68 -19.81
N ALA A 125 17.04 19.42 -20.81
CA ALA A 125 16.23 20.44 -21.49
C ALA A 125 14.94 19.91 -22.15
N VAL A 126 14.93 18.64 -22.59
CA VAL A 126 13.74 18.02 -23.21
C VAL A 126 12.72 17.62 -22.13
N GLU A 127 13.19 17.05 -21.04
CA GLU A 127 12.35 16.66 -19.89
C GLU A 127 11.74 17.87 -19.20
N TYR A 128 12.55 18.92 -19.02
CA TYR A 128 12.06 20.19 -18.47
C TYR A 128 10.97 20.80 -19.35
N LYS A 129 11.16 20.79 -20.68
CA LYS A 129 10.15 21.25 -21.65
C LYS A 129 8.85 20.45 -21.57
N LEU A 130 8.93 19.13 -21.36
CA LEU A 130 7.77 18.27 -21.18
C LEU A 130 6.99 18.66 -19.93
N LEU A 131 7.70 18.80 -18.80
CA LEU A 131 7.12 19.25 -17.53
C LEU A 131 6.47 20.64 -17.67
N GLU A 132 7.20 21.62 -18.21
CA GLU A 132 6.72 22.99 -18.46
C GLU A 132 5.41 22.97 -19.24
N SER A 133 5.35 22.23 -20.35
CA SER A 133 4.14 22.14 -21.17
C SER A 133 2.95 21.53 -20.44
N LYS A 134 3.16 20.49 -19.60
CA LYS A 134 2.09 19.89 -18.82
C LYS A 134 1.52 20.87 -17.81
N PHE A 135 2.37 21.53 -17.04
CA PHE A 135 1.95 22.43 -15.98
C PHE A 135 1.36 23.75 -16.51
N GLU A 136 1.84 24.24 -17.66
CA GLU A 136 1.20 25.37 -18.35
C GLU A 136 -0.25 25.06 -18.76
N LYS A 137 -0.54 23.85 -19.26
CA LYS A 137 -1.92 23.41 -19.56
C LYS A 137 -2.80 23.41 -18.31
N LEU A 138 -2.23 23.11 -17.15
CA LEU A 138 -2.89 23.14 -15.85
C LEU A 138 -2.97 24.56 -15.25
N GLY A 139 -2.42 25.57 -15.91
CA GLY A 139 -2.40 26.96 -15.43
C GLY A 139 -1.42 27.21 -14.28
N LEU A 140 -0.44 26.31 -14.08
CA LEU A 140 0.55 26.39 -13.02
C LEU A 140 1.90 26.89 -13.59
N PRO A 141 2.41 28.06 -13.18
CA PRO A 141 3.67 28.58 -13.69
C PRO A 141 4.86 27.85 -13.06
N MET A 142 5.84 27.45 -13.89
CA MET A 142 7.05 26.72 -13.44
C MET A 142 7.81 27.40 -12.30
N MET A 143 7.81 28.74 -12.23
CA MET A 143 8.44 29.51 -11.16
C MET A 143 7.95 29.10 -9.75
N MET A 144 6.69 28.67 -9.62
CA MET A 144 6.13 28.23 -8.33
C MET A 144 6.55 26.81 -7.95
N LEU A 145 7.05 26.03 -8.90
CA LEU A 145 7.25 24.59 -8.79
C LEU A 145 8.72 24.21 -8.79
N GLU A 146 9.60 25.09 -9.27
CA GLU A 146 11.03 24.86 -9.42
C GLU A 146 11.71 24.26 -8.20
N ARG A 147 11.23 24.60 -7.00
CA ARG A 147 11.84 24.14 -5.74
C ARG A 147 11.07 23.02 -5.08
N ILE A 148 9.95 22.58 -5.63
CA ILE A 148 9.15 21.49 -5.08
C ILE A 148 9.83 20.18 -5.45
N LYS A 149 9.88 19.24 -4.51
CA LYS A 149 10.43 17.90 -4.73
C LYS A 149 9.68 17.21 -5.89
N PRO A 150 10.39 16.53 -6.81
CA PRO A 150 9.73 15.90 -7.96
C PRO A 150 8.63 14.91 -7.57
N ALA A 151 8.77 14.18 -6.46
CA ALA A 151 7.74 13.25 -5.99
C ALA A 151 6.37 13.91 -5.75
N PHE A 152 6.35 15.17 -5.28
CA PHE A 152 5.11 15.93 -5.08
C PHE A 152 4.51 16.48 -6.37
N LEU A 153 5.32 16.56 -7.44
CA LEU A 153 4.86 17.02 -8.75
C LEU A 153 4.24 15.89 -9.56
N THR A 154 4.54 14.62 -9.25
CA THR A 154 4.04 13.44 -9.97
C THR A 154 2.51 13.36 -10.00
N VAL A 155 1.82 13.86 -8.97
CA VAL A 155 0.35 13.91 -8.94
C VAL A 155 -0.25 14.73 -10.09
N PHE A 156 0.48 15.74 -10.57
CA PHE A 156 0.06 16.60 -11.69
C PHE A 156 0.52 16.08 -13.06
N ALA A 157 1.23 14.96 -13.10
CA ALA A 157 1.58 14.31 -14.36
C ALA A 157 0.33 13.76 -15.08
N TYR A 158 -0.74 13.49 -14.34
CA TYR A 158 -2.02 13.03 -14.84
C TYR A 158 -2.97 14.20 -15.14
N ASP A 159 -3.96 14.01 -16.01
CA ASP A 159 -4.96 15.03 -16.39
C ASP A 159 -6.01 15.24 -15.28
N ILE A 160 -5.54 15.65 -14.11
CA ILE A 160 -6.37 16.03 -12.95
C ILE A 160 -6.52 17.55 -12.97
N ASP A 161 -7.76 18.03 -12.91
CA ASP A 161 -8.06 19.44 -12.74
C ASP A 161 -7.53 19.93 -11.38
N PRO A 162 -6.56 20.86 -11.32
CA PRO A 162 -6.01 21.36 -10.05
C PRO A 162 -7.05 22.08 -9.20
N SER A 163 -8.13 22.57 -9.82
CA SER A 163 -9.28 23.17 -9.15
C SER A 163 -10.38 22.16 -8.82
N GLY A 164 -10.19 20.89 -9.18
CA GLY A 164 -11.22 19.85 -9.15
C GLY A 164 -11.79 19.58 -7.76
N MET A 165 -10.95 19.65 -6.72
CA MET A 165 -11.41 19.55 -5.32
C MET A 165 -12.30 20.74 -4.93
N GLN A 166 -12.00 21.96 -5.42
CA GLN A 166 -12.79 23.16 -5.12
C GLN A 166 -14.09 23.22 -5.92
N SER A 167 -14.05 22.76 -7.18
CA SER A 167 -15.22 22.68 -8.06
C SER A 167 -16.11 21.47 -7.77
N GLY A 168 -15.60 20.49 -7.03
CA GLY A 168 -16.27 19.23 -6.72
C GLY A 168 -16.20 18.20 -7.85
N SER A 169 -15.41 18.44 -8.89
CA SER A 169 -15.20 17.46 -9.98
C SER A 169 -14.25 16.32 -9.59
N ILE A 170 -13.48 16.50 -8.51
CA ILE A 170 -12.62 15.50 -7.89
C ILE A 170 -13.04 15.32 -6.43
N LYS A 171 -13.11 14.07 -5.98
CA LYS A 171 -13.36 13.67 -4.59
C LYS A 171 -12.11 13.00 -4.01
N SER A 172 -11.88 13.18 -2.71
CA SER A 172 -10.88 12.45 -1.95
C SER A 172 -11.56 11.46 -1.01
N TYR A 173 -11.20 10.18 -1.08
CA TYR A 173 -11.77 9.15 -0.19
C TYR A 173 -11.47 9.45 1.28
N GLU A 174 -10.26 9.92 1.59
CA GLU A 174 -9.89 10.28 2.97
C GLU A 174 -10.74 11.41 3.51
N MET A 175 -10.99 12.45 2.71
CA MET A 175 -11.83 13.59 3.14
C MET A 175 -13.29 13.17 3.32
N GLU A 176 -13.84 12.36 2.41
CA GLU A 176 -15.22 11.86 2.49
C GLU A 176 -15.41 10.96 3.72
N PHE A 177 -14.48 10.02 3.97
CA PHE A 177 -14.51 9.18 5.17
C PHE A 177 -14.29 9.98 6.45
N PHE A 178 -13.43 11.00 6.42
CA PHE A 178 -13.21 11.88 7.57
C PHE A 178 -14.49 12.66 7.90
N GLU A 179 -15.18 13.18 6.90
CA GLU A 179 -16.48 13.82 7.08
C GLU A 179 -17.53 12.85 7.63
N MET A 180 -17.62 11.63 7.10
CA MET A 180 -18.54 10.58 7.61
C MET A 180 -18.26 10.23 9.07
N ALA A 181 -16.97 10.10 9.44
CA ALA A 181 -16.56 9.83 10.82
C ALA A 181 -16.98 10.97 11.76
N ASN A 182 -16.71 12.22 11.37
CA ASN A 182 -17.09 13.40 12.15
C ASN A 182 -18.61 13.54 12.30
N ASN A 183 -19.36 13.36 11.21
CA ASN A 183 -20.83 13.39 11.21
C ASN A 183 -21.43 12.30 12.11
N SER A 184 -20.72 11.19 12.28
CA SER A 184 -21.09 10.07 13.16
C SER A 184 -20.50 10.18 14.57
N ASN A 185 -19.82 11.27 14.90
CA ASN A 185 -19.09 11.49 16.16
C ASN A 185 -18.10 10.35 16.50
N LYS A 186 -17.51 9.74 15.47
CA LYS A 186 -16.50 8.69 15.64
C LYS A 186 -15.13 9.35 15.86
N PRO A 187 -14.36 8.92 16.87
CA PRO A 187 -12.96 9.30 16.99
C PRO A 187 -12.20 9.02 15.69
N VAL A 188 -11.22 9.88 15.41
CA VAL A 188 -10.32 9.76 14.26
C VAL A 188 -8.88 9.77 14.75
N SER A 189 -8.03 8.92 14.16
CA SER A 189 -6.58 8.96 14.38
C SER A 189 -5.79 8.52 13.14
N GLY A 190 -4.46 8.60 13.21
CA GLY A 190 -3.54 8.07 12.22
C GLY A 190 -2.78 6.83 12.70
N LEU A 191 -2.37 5.96 11.78
CA LEU A 191 -1.41 4.88 12.03
C LEU A 191 0.03 5.39 12.10
N GLU A 192 0.33 6.44 11.35
CA GLU A 192 1.66 6.98 11.14
C GLU A 192 1.70 8.47 11.43
N THR A 193 2.91 9.02 11.50
CA THR A 193 3.12 10.47 11.60
C THR A 193 3.39 11.07 10.24
N ILE A 194 3.06 12.35 10.08
CA ILE A 194 3.39 13.10 8.87
C ILE A 194 4.90 13.08 8.62
N GLU A 195 5.73 13.16 9.67
CA GLU A 195 7.18 13.07 9.53
C GLU A 195 7.64 11.73 8.98
N PHE A 196 7.01 10.62 9.38
CA PHE A 196 7.33 9.30 8.86
C PHE A 196 7.03 9.22 7.36
N GLN A 197 5.81 9.60 6.96
CA GLN A 197 5.40 9.68 5.55
C GLN A 197 6.36 10.53 4.71
N MET A 198 6.74 11.72 5.21
CA MET A 198 7.73 12.57 4.54
C MET A 198 9.12 11.93 4.48
N SER A 199 9.51 11.15 5.48
CA SER A 199 10.80 10.46 5.49
C SER A 199 10.91 9.37 4.44
N VAL A 200 9.79 8.73 4.07
CA VAL A 200 9.74 7.76 2.98
C VAL A 200 10.11 8.44 1.66
N PHE A 201 9.52 9.59 1.35
CA PHE A 201 9.90 10.36 0.17
C PHE A 201 11.35 10.89 0.25
N ASP A 202 11.80 11.36 1.41
CA ASP A 202 13.18 11.81 1.62
C ASP A 202 14.23 10.70 1.48
N SER A 203 13.81 9.43 1.57
CA SER A 203 14.70 8.28 1.37
C SER A 203 15.01 8.00 -0.10
N ILE A 204 14.21 8.55 -1.02
CA ILE A 204 14.38 8.46 -2.47
C ILE A 204 15.20 9.67 -2.92
N SER A 205 16.27 9.45 -3.70
CA SER A 205 17.10 10.55 -4.21
C SER A 205 16.28 11.51 -5.08
N TYR A 206 16.65 12.79 -5.14
CA TYR A 206 15.92 13.74 -5.99
C TYR A 206 16.03 13.37 -7.47
N GLU A 207 17.14 12.77 -7.88
CA GLU A 207 17.35 12.24 -9.23
C GLU A 207 16.39 11.10 -9.55
N ASP A 208 16.20 10.15 -8.63
CA ASP A 208 15.24 9.06 -8.82
C ASP A 208 13.80 9.58 -8.79
N GLN A 209 13.48 10.52 -7.90
CA GLN A 209 12.17 11.18 -7.90
C GLN A 209 11.91 11.91 -9.24
N ALA A 210 12.92 12.59 -9.78
CA ALA A 210 12.82 13.29 -11.05
C ALA A 210 12.61 12.31 -12.22
N LYS A 211 13.30 11.17 -12.19
CA LYS A 211 13.06 10.08 -13.15
C LYS A 211 11.63 9.55 -13.07
N MET A 212 11.12 9.29 -11.87
CA MET A 212 9.73 8.86 -11.66
C MET A 212 8.72 9.89 -12.20
N LEU A 213 8.96 11.18 -11.95
CA LEU A 213 8.13 12.27 -12.48
C LEU A 213 8.12 12.28 -14.02
N VAL A 214 9.30 12.17 -14.66
CA VAL A 214 9.41 12.15 -16.12
C VAL A 214 8.72 10.93 -16.71
N ASP A 215 8.87 9.76 -16.10
CA ASP A 215 8.23 8.53 -16.57
C ASP A 215 6.70 8.65 -16.44
N ALA A 216 6.19 9.22 -15.34
CA ALA A 216 4.76 9.51 -15.17
C ALA A 216 4.23 10.53 -16.20
N LEU A 217 5.00 11.58 -16.52
CA LEU A 217 4.61 12.56 -17.55
C LEU A 217 4.48 11.92 -18.93
N LYS A 218 5.39 11.01 -19.28
CA LYS A 218 5.33 10.27 -20.55
C LYS A 218 4.14 9.31 -20.58
N ALA A 219 3.83 8.66 -19.46
CA ALA A 219 2.68 7.76 -19.34
C ALA A 219 1.36 8.53 -19.48
N GLY A 220 1.21 9.67 -18.80
CA GLY A 220 0.02 10.52 -18.85
C GLY A 220 -0.23 11.18 -20.21
N ASP A 221 0.79 11.36 -21.05
CA ASP A 221 0.66 11.82 -22.44
C ASP A 221 0.45 10.67 -23.45
N SER A 222 0.48 9.41 -22.99
CA SER A 222 0.28 8.23 -23.83
C SER A 222 -1.21 7.89 -24.02
N GLU A 223 -1.55 7.14 -25.08
CA GLU A 223 -2.94 6.66 -25.30
C GLU A 223 -3.44 5.71 -24.19
N ASN A 224 -2.52 5.18 -23.37
CA ASN A 224 -2.81 4.36 -22.19
C ASN A 224 -2.53 5.21 -20.95
N ASP A 225 -3.49 6.04 -20.55
CA ASP A 225 -3.44 6.79 -19.30
C ASP A 225 -3.40 5.79 -18.12
N ASP A 226 -2.22 5.53 -17.57
CA ASP A 226 -2.00 4.60 -16.45
C ASP A 226 -2.87 4.94 -15.24
N PHE A 227 -3.15 6.23 -15.01
CA PHE A 227 -4.07 6.64 -13.96
C PHE A 227 -5.50 6.22 -14.25
N LYS A 228 -5.94 6.30 -15.52
CA LYS A 228 -7.24 5.77 -15.94
C LYS A 228 -7.28 4.25 -15.79
N VAL A 229 -6.23 3.53 -16.19
CA VAL A 229 -6.15 2.07 -16.06
C VAL A 229 -6.23 1.66 -14.58
N MET A 230 -5.46 2.31 -13.71
CA MET A 230 -5.51 2.10 -12.25
C MET A 230 -6.89 2.44 -11.68
N THR A 231 -7.53 3.52 -12.15
CA THR A 231 -8.89 3.88 -11.74
C THR A 231 -9.89 2.81 -12.16
N ASP A 232 -9.83 2.31 -13.39
CA ASP A 232 -10.71 1.23 -13.87
C ASP A 232 -10.51 -0.06 -13.04
N MET A 233 -9.27 -0.40 -12.69
CA MET A 233 -8.96 -1.52 -11.79
C MET A 233 -9.55 -1.29 -10.38
N TYR A 234 -9.41 -0.09 -9.84
CA TYR A 234 -9.98 0.31 -8.55
C TYR A 234 -11.51 0.23 -8.54
N LEU A 235 -12.18 0.71 -9.58
CA LEU A 235 -13.63 0.62 -9.78
C LEU A 235 -14.10 -0.84 -9.87
N SER A 236 -13.27 -1.72 -10.43
CA SER A 236 -13.51 -3.18 -10.45
C SER A 236 -13.12 -3.88 -9.14
N GLN A 237 -12.62 -3.12 -8.14
CA GLN A 237 -12.15 -3.59 -6.84
C GLN A 237 -10.99 -4.60 -6.93
N ASN A 238 -10.28 -4.62 -8.06
CA ASN A 238 -9.23 -5.58 -8.35
C ASN A 238 -7.87 -5.12 -7.83
N ILE A 239 -7.67 -5.25 -6.52
CA ILE A 239 -6.42 -4.83 -5.86
C ILE A 239 -5.21 -5.62 -6.38
N ASN A 240 -5.38 -6.91 -6.70
CA ASN A 240 -4.28 -7.72 -7.22
C ASN A 240 -3.78 -7.20 -8.57
N ALA A 241 -4.69 -6.81 -9.47
CA ALA A 241 -4.29 -6.21 -10.75
C ALA A 241 -3.56 -4.87 -10.55
N MET A 242 -3.94 -4.08 -9.55
CA MET A 242 -3.21 -2.84 -9.22
C MET A 242 -1.79 -3.12 -8.71
N VAL A 243 -1.61 -4.18 -7.90
CA VAL A 243 -0.28 -4.60 -7.44
C VAL A 243 0.58 -5.07 -8.61
N GLU A 244 0.02 -5.93 -9.48
CA GLU A 244 0.73 -6.40 -10.68
C GLU A 244 1.16 -5.23 -11.59
N MET A 245 0.30 -4.22 -11.77
CA MET A 245 0.63 -3.02 -12.53
C MET A 245 1.81 -2.22 -11.95
N ILE A 246 1.98 -2.22 -10.63
CA ILE A 246 3.08 -1.50 -9.96
C ILE A 246 4.38 -2.30 -9.99
N ASP A 247 4.30 -3.63 -10.06
CA ASP A 247 5.45 -4.54 -10.06
C ASP A 247 6.09 -4.74 -11.46
N GLU A 248 5.43 -4.30 -12.53
CA GLU A 248 5.91 -4.34 -13.93
C GLU A 248 6.82 -3.16 -14.31
#